data_AF-G3MRB7-F1
#
_entry.id   AF-G3MRB7-F1
#
_cell.length_a   1.000
_cell.length_b   1.000
_cell.length_c   1.000
_cell.angle_alpha   90.00
_cell.angle_beta   90.00
_cell.angle_gamma   90.00
#
_symmetry.space_group_name_H-M   'P 1'
#
loop_
_entity.id
_entity.type
_entity.pdbx_description
1 polymer ?
#
loop_
_entity_poly.entity_id
_entity_poly.type
_entity_poly.pdbx_seq_one_letter_code
_entity_poly.pdbx_strand_id
1 'polypeptide(L)'
;MLPDPVHAAVLVAILSGLQGSEAGGDHNDTAEYDIKKFLTRYEPVWTVYSTWKNHSSCKVDFMWKGQSKLISFNRSYYIDKIRYSTRLQGRFYHSKEIAGYNSMVIGDTDEDYEWDEILFQNDDNTCAVVQVGLISVESYWYELRVKNSSIAKGMDASCLRDFILRADTFKTVYRDTCQKILKEDISLYEISGSFSVDFKIDLSKLNFSFLRPLFEIASRLEGIKGGNETL
;
A
#
# COMPACT_ATOMS: atom_id res chain seq x y z
N MET A 1 8.27 19.22 25.46
CA MET A 1 7.89 17.80 25.45
C MET A 1 9.14 17.04 25.01
N LEU A 2 9.79 16.33 25.93
CA LEU A 2 11.06 15.62 25.65
C LEU A 2 10.77 14.39 24.78
N PRO A 3 11.65 14.04 23.81
CA PRO A 3 11.47 12.85 23.01
C PRO A 3 11.51 11.59 23.89
N ASP A 4 10.70 10.61 23.52
CA ASP A 4 10.60 9.30 24.16
C ASP A 4 12.00 8.63 24.24
N PRO A 5 12.43 8.08 25.39
CA PRO A 5 13.74 7.46 25.56
C PRO A 5 14.07 6.36 24.53
N VAL A 6 13.06 5.72 23.94
CA VAL A 6 13.25 4.73 22.87
C VAL A 6 13.72 5.40 21.57
N HIS A 7 13.22 6.61 21.25
CA HIS A 7 13.63 7.36 20.06
C HIS A 7 15.06 7.90 20.19
N ALA A 8 15.46 8.33 21.39
CA ALA A 8 16.82 8.79 21.66
C ALA A 8 17.84 7.65 21.52
N ALA A 9 17.51 6.44 21.98
CA ALA A 9 18.38 5.28 21.90
C ALA A 9 18.65 4.82 20.44
N VAL A 10 17.63 4.88 19.57
CA VAL A 10 17.79 4.56 18.14
C VAL A 10 18.68 5.58 17.43
N LEU A 11 18.50 6.88 17.71
CA LEU A 11 19.33 7.96 17.18
C LEU A 11 20.82 7.80 17.59
N VAL A 12 21.08 7.47 18.85
CA VAL A 12 22.45 7.29 19.36
C VAL A 12 23.14 6.06 18.77
N ALA A 13 22.43 4.94 18.62
CA ALA A 13 22.98 3.72 18.01
C ALA A 13 23.38 3.91 16.53
N ILE A 14 22.66 4.76 15.79
CA ILE A 14 22.97 5.06 14.38
C ILE A 14 24.23 5.95 14.28
N LEU A 15 24.38 6.94 15.16
CA LEU A 15 25.55 7.83 15.16
C LEU A 15 26.84 7.12 15.59
N SER A 16 26.74 6.13 16.47
CA SER A 16 27.90 5.36 16.96
C SER A 16 28.35 4.22 16.04
N GLY A 17 27.56 3.88 15.01
CA GLY A 17 27.97 2.95 13.94
C GLY A 17 28.81 3.59 12.82
N LEU A 18 29.05 4.91 12.88
CA LEU A 18 29.87 5.65 11.92
C LEU A 18 31.36 5.57 12.29
N GLN A 19 31.97 4.41 12.09
CA GLN A 19 33.43 4.30 11.98
C GLN A 19 33.77 3.08 11.10
N GLY A 20 34.11 3.35 9.83
CA GLY A 20 34.80 2.39 8.98
C GLY A 20 34.23 2.20 7.57
N SER A 21 34.64 3.10 6.66
CA SER A 21 35.21 2.79 5.34
C SER A 21 34.93 3.95 4.38
N GLU A 22 35.85 4.92 4.35
CA GLU A 22 35.97 5.86 3.24
C GLU A 22 36.50 5.09 2.02
N ALA A 23 35.67 4.95 0.99
CA ALA A 23 36.12 4.78 -0.37
C ALA A 23 35.51 5.94 -1.16
N GLY A 24 36.35 6.93 -1.46
CA GLY A 24 36.01 8.03 -2.34
C GLY A 24 35.67 7.50 -3.73
N GLY A 25 34.37 7.48 -4.03
CA GLY A 25 33.85 7.49 -5.38
C GLY A 25 33.22 8.85 -5.60
N ASP A 26 33.73 9.59 -6.57
CA ASP A 26 33.04 10.71 -7.20
C ASP A 26 31.77 10.14 -7.85
N HIS A 27 30.70 10.06 -7.07
CA HIS A 27 29.40 9.64 -7.56
C HIS A 27 28.79 10.83 -8.29
N ASN A 28 28.87 10.76 -9.62
CA ASN A 28 27.97 11.48 -10.51
C ASN A 28 26.53 10.98 -10.25
N ASP A 29 25.93 11.42 -9.15
CA ASP A 29 24.64 10.96 -8.63
C ASP A 29 23.48 11.67 -9.35
N THR A 30 23.38 11.45 -10.66
CA THR A 30 22.08 11.42 -11.31
C THR A 30 21.52 10.01 -11.17
N ALA A 31 21.26 9.56 -9.94
CA ALA A 31 20.53 8.32 -9.73
C ALA A 31 19.15 8.49 -10.38
N GLU A 32 18.93 7.74 -11.46
CA GLU A 32 17.72 7.81 -12.26
C GLU A 32 16.57 7.11 -11.53
N TYR A 33 15.97 7.80 -10.56
CA TYR A 33 14.81 7.29 -9.85
C TYR A 33 13.63 7.09 -10.80
N ASP A 34 12.97 5.94 -10.67
CA ASP A 34 11.84 5.58 -11.51
C ASP A 34 10.69 5.10 -10.62
N ILE A 35 9.72 5.99 -10.43
CA ILE A 35 8.52 5.74 -9.65
C ILE A 35 7.72 4.56 -10.20
N LYS A 36 7.89 4.19 -11.48
CA LYS A 36 7.23 3.02 -12.06
C LYS A 36 7.84 1.70 -11.61
N LYS A 37 9.16 1.68 -11.30
CA LYS A 37 9.82 0.51 -10.69
C LYS A 37 9.42 0.36 -9.23
N PHE A 38 9.12 1.47 -8.56
CA PHE A 38 8.60 1.47 -7.20
C PHE A 38 7.13 1.05 -7.13
N LEU A 39 6.26 1.63 -7.95
CA LEU A 39 4.82 1.37 -7.91
C LEU A 39 4.42 0.22 -8.85
N THR A 40 4.72 -1.00 -8.43
CA THR A 40 4.38 -2.22 -9.19
C THR A 40 2.95 -2.68 -8.96
N ARG A 41 2.34 -3.30 -9.98
CA ARG A 41 0.97 -3.83 -9.90
C ARG A 41 0.86 -4.94 -8.83
N TYR A 42 -0.25 -4.93 -8.09
CA TYR A 42 -0.63 -5.85 -7.02
C TYR A 42 0.29 -5.89 -5.81
N GLU A 43 1.26 -4.98 -5.74
CA GLU A 43 2.13 -4.83 -4.59
C GLU A 43 1.62 -3.66 -3.74
N PRO A 44 1.11 -3.87 -2.52
CA PRO A 44 0.76 -2.77 -1.64
C PRO A 44 2.01 -1.99 -1.24
N VAL A 45 1.91 -0.67 -1.17
CA VAL A 45 2.97 0.22 -0.69
C VAL A 45 2.48 0.97 0.54
N TRP A 46 3.18 0.80 1.65
CA TRP A 46 2.84 1.39 2.94
C TRP A 46 3.61 2.67 3.18
N THR A 47 2.92 3.71 3.67
CA THR A 47 3.61 4.83 4.31
C THR A 47 4.03 4.40 5.72
N VAL A 48 5.33 4.32 5.96
CA VAL A 48 5.91 3.95 7.26
C VAL A 48 6.05 5.17 8.15
N TYR A 49 6.66 6.23 7.63
CA TYR A 49 6.82 7.52 8.30
C TYR A 49 6.28 8.65 7.43
N SER A 50 5.81 9.71 8.09
CA SER A 50 5.33 10.92 7.42
C SER A 50 5.60 12.16 8.26
N THR A 51 5.98 13.26 7.61
CA THR A 51 6.05 14.59 8.25
C THR A 51 4.71 15.33 8.23
N TRP A 52 3.67 14.73 7.64
CA TRP A 52 2.33 15.31 7.62
C TRP A 52 1.70 15.34 9.01
N LYS A 53 1.14 16.49 9.39
CA LYS A 53 0.69 16.77 10.77
C LYS A 53 -0.66 16.14 11.14
N ASN A 54 -1.40 15.56 10.21
CA ASN A 54 -2.71 14.98 10.53
C ASN A 54 -2.61 13.72 11.40
N HIS A 55 -3.75 13.16 11.81
CA HIS A 55 -3.81 11.92 12.61
C HIS A 55 -3.97 10.64 11.78
N SER A 56 -3.63 10.67 10.48
CA SER A 56 -3.75 9.47 9.65
C SER A 56 -2.81 8.34 10.11
N SER A 57 -3.29 7.11 10.01
CA SER A 57 -2.54 5.87 10.30
C SER A 57 -2.87 4.80 9.27
N CYS A 58 -1.99 3.79 9.14
CA CYS A 58 -2.14 2.67 8.21
C CYS A 58 -2.41 3.09 6.76
N LYS A 59 -1.75 4.17 6.31
CA LYS A 59 -1.86 4.63 4.92
C LYS A 59 -1.17 3.63 3.99
N VAL A 60 -1.93 3.12 3.02
CA VAL A 60 -1.49 2.15 2.02
C VAL A 60 -2.06 2.46 0.66
N ASP A 61 -1.22 2.33 -0.36
CA ASP A 61 -1.61 2.38 -1.76
C ASP A 61 -1.59 0.96 -2.33
N PHE A 62 -2.73 0.51 -2.87
CA PHE A 62 -2.86 -0.78 -3.54
C PHE A 62 -3.08 -0.60 -5.04
N MET A 63 -2.04 -0.87 -5.83
CA MET A 63 -2.03 -0.70 -7.28
C MET A 63 -2.72 -1.88 -7.97
N TRP A 64 -3.88 -1.69 -8.58
CA TRP A 64 -4.64 -2.78 -9.22
C TRP A 64 -4.55 -2.77 -10.75
N LYS A 65 -4.15 -1.65 -11.36
CA LYS A 65 -3.93 -1.52 -12.81
C LYS A 65 -2.80 -0.55 -13.10
N GLY A 66 -1.94 -0.92 -14.04
CA GLY A 66 -0.82 -0.08 -14.49
C GLY A 66 -0.66 -0.15 -16.01
N GLN A 67 -0.39 1.00 -16.63
CA GLN A 67 -0.06 1.20 -18.03
C GLN A 67 1.23 2.02 -18.14
N SER A 68 1.71 2.31 -19.36
CA SER A 68 3.00 2.97 -19.57
C SER A 68 3.15 4.34 -18.89
N LYS A 69 2.07 5.12 -18.78
CA LYS A 69 2.05 6.49 -18.20
C LYS A 69 1.02 6.68 -17.08
N LEU A 70 0.25 5.64 -16.77
CA LEU A 70 -0.88 5.71 -15.86
C LEU A 70 -0.83 4.57 -14.86
N ILE A 71 -1.20 4.85 -13.63
CA ILE A 71 -1.44 3.83 -12.61
C ILE A 71 -2.75 4.09 -11.91
N SER A 72 -3.51 3.04 -11.64
CA SER A 72 -4.74 3.11 -10.87
C SER A 72 -4.57 2.30 -9.60
N PHE A 73 -4.94 2.92 -8.48
CA PHE A 73 -4.72 2.38 -7.15
C PHE A 73 -5.85 2.78 -6.21
N ASN A 74 -6.01 2.03 -5.12
CA ASN A 74 -6.85 2.44 -4.01
C ASN A 74 -5.93 2.91 -2.89
N ARG A 75 -6.19 4.10 -2.34
CA ARG A 75 -5.51 4.60 -1.17
C ARG A 75 -6.43 4.42 0.04
N SER A 76 -5.99 3.59 0.98
CA SER A 76 -6.71 3.30 2.22
C SER A 76 -5.93 3.83 3.43
N TYR A 77 -6.61 4.40 4.42
CA TYR A 77 -6.02 4.83 5.70
C TYR A 77 -7.10 4.98 6.78
N TYR A 78 -6.69 5.13 8.03
CA TYR A 78 -7.59 5.52 9.13
C TYR A 78 -7.32 6.95 9.58
N ILE A 79 -8.38 7.73 9.84
CA ILE A 79 -8.35 8.96 10.65
C ILE A 79 -9.31 8.71 11.82
N ASP A 80 -8.84 8.92 13.05
CA ASP A 80 -9.65 8.74 14.26
C ASP A 80 -10.40 7.39 14.30
N LYS A 81 -9.73 6.32 13.85
CA LYS A 81 -10.23 4.92 13.72
C LYS A 81 -11.31 4.71 12.66
N ILE A 82 -11.70 5.74 11.93
CA ILE A 82 -12.58 5.64 10.77
C ILE A 82 -11.74 5.34 9.54
N ARG A 83 -12.14 4.32 8.78
CA ARG A 83 -11.46 3.95 7.55
C ARG A 83 -11.93 4.81 6.39
N TYR A 84 -10.97 5.28 5.60
CA TYR A 84 -11.19 5.94 4.33
C TYR A 84 -10.52 5.12 3.24
N SER A 85 -11.17 4.98 2.10
CA SER A 85 -10.65 4.30 0.92
C SER A 85 -11.13 5.03 -0.33
N THR A 86 -10.19 5.49 -1.14
CA THR A 86 -10.47 6.26 -2.36
C THR A 86 -9.75 5.63 -3.53
N ARG A 87 -10.48 5.50 -4.65
CA ARG A 87 -9.91 5.05 -5.92
C ARG A 87 -9.29 6.25 -6.62
N LEU A 88 -8.01 6.13 -6.97
CA LEU A 88 -7.20 7.20 -7.53
C LEU A 88 -6.54 6.76 -8.83
N GLN A 89 -6.16 7.75 -9.62
CA GLN A 89 -5.35 7.61 -10.82
C GLN A 89 -4.11 8.51 -10.71
N GLY A 90 -2.95 7.89 -10.84
CA GLY A 90 -1.66 8.57 -10.96
C GLY A 90 -1.26 8.69 -12.44
N ARG A 91 -0.78 9.86 -12.86
CA ARG A 91 -0.20 10.09 -14.19
C ARG A 91 1.26 10.45 -14.03
N PHE A 92 2.13 9.59 -14.56
CA PHE A 92 3.57 9.74 -14.43
C PHE A 92 4.08 10.89 -15.30
N TYR A 93 4.97 11.71 -14.75
CA TYR A 93 5.69 12.73 -15.48
C TYR A 93 7.16 12.80 -15.04
N HIS A 94 7.98 13.43 -15.87
CA HIS A 94 9.38 13.72 -15.56
C HIS A 94 9.43 15.07 -14.85
N SER A 95 9.85 15.11 -13.58
CA SER A 95 10.26 16.38 -12.97
C SER A 95 11.57 16.83 -13.63
N LYS A 96 11.80 18.13 -13.71
CA LYS A 96 12.84 18.69 -14.59
C LYS A 96 14.24 18.19 -14.19
N GLU A 97 15.05 17.93 -15.22
CA GLU A 97 16.49 17.62 -15.20
C GLU A 97 16.95 16.21 -14.81
N ILE A 98 16.07 15.29 -14.45
CA ILE A 98 16.44 13.87 -14.23
C ILE A 98 15.87 13.01 -15.36
N ALA A 99 16.66 12.09 -15.92
CA ALA A 99 16.14 11.06 -16.81
C ALA A 99 15.15 10.19 -16.01
N GLY A 100 14.10 9.64 -16.62
CA GLY A 100 13.17 8.74 -15.91
C GLY A 100 11.96 9.42 -15.23
N TYR A 101 10.88 8.65 -15.07
CA TYR A 101 9.65 9.13 -14.45
C TYR A 101 9.82 9.13 -12.93
N ASN A 102 10.21 10.25 -12.33
CA ASN A 102 10.37 10.37 -10.88
C ASN A 102 9.13 10.96 -10.18
N SER A 103 8.12 11.43 -10.92
CA SER A 103 6.94 12.06 -10.33
C SER A 103 5.62 11.54 -10.89
N MET A 104 4.54 11.77 -10.14
CA MET A 104 3.17 11.61 -10.62
C MET A 104 2.23 12.67 -10.06
N VAL A 105 1.27 13.11 -10.89
CA VAL A 105 0.09 13.83 -10.41
C VAL A 105 -1.01 12.80 -10.11
N ILE A 106 -1.75 13.02 -9.05
CA ILE A 106 -2.74 12.09 -8.50
C ILE A 106 -4.07 12.81 -8.40
N GLY A 107 -5.09 12.14 -8.91
CA GLY A 107 -6.46 12.65 -8.93
C GLY A 107 -7.47 11.53 -9.02
N ASP A 108 -8.74 11.91 -9.19
CA ASP A 108 -9.78 11.01 -9.66
C ASP A 108 -10.06 11.25 -11.16
N THR A 109 -11.27 10.96 -11.64
CA THR A 109 -11.62 11.18 -13.06
C THR A 109 -11.76 12.65 -13.43
N ASP A 110 -12.00 13.52 -12.46
CA ASP A 110 -12.50 14.86 -12.68
C ASP A 110 -11.43 15.91 -12.38
N GLU A 111 -10.55 15.66 -11.41
CA GLU A 111 -9.54 16.64 -10.98
C GLU A 111 -8.28 16.01 -10.37
N ASP A 112 -7.14 16.72 -10.47
CA ASP A 112 -5.90 16.39 -9.78
C ASP A 112 -5.80 17.13 -8.44
N TYR A 113 -5.45 16.40 -7.38
CA TYR A 113 -5.42 16.93 -6.02
C TYR A 113 -4.02 16.99 -5.43
N GLU A 114 -3.17 16.04 -5.81
CA GLU A 114 -1.87 15.79 -5.21
C GLU A 114 -0.80 15.56 -6.28
N TRP A 115 0.45 15.75 -5.90
CA TRP A 115 1.59 15.26 -6.65
C TRP A 115 2.56 14.53 -5.71
N ASP A 116 3.20 13.50 -6.25
CA ASP A 116 4.27 12.75 -5.61
C ASP A 116 5.56 12.93 -6.44
N GLU A 117 6.70 13.12 -5.78
CA GLU A 117 8.04 13.09 -6.37
C GLU A 117 8.96 12.18 -5.54
N ILE A 118 9.62 11.23 -6.21
CA ILE A 118 10.64 10.38 -5.59
C ILE A 118 11.93 11.20 -5.44
N LEU A 119 12.33 11.41 -4.20
CA LEU A 119 13.57 12.09 -3.84
C LEU A 119 14.71 11.12 -3.54
N PHE A 120 14.36 9.89 -3.18
CA PHE A 120 15.29 8.79 -2.99
C PHE A 120 14.57 7.46 -3.19
N GLN A 121 15.27 6.48 -3.78
CA GLN A 121 14.79 5.13 -3.98
C GLN A 121 15.97 4.19 -3.83
N ASN A 122 15.83 3.14 -3.03
CA ASN A 122 16.92 2.16 -2.90
C ASN A 122 17.04 1.31 -4.18
N ASP A 123 18.19 0.67 -4.36
CA ASP A 123 18.54 -0.08 -5.57
C ASP A 123 17.51 -1.18 -5.92
N ASP A 124 16.96 -1.84 -4.90
CA ASP A 124 15.95 -2.90 -5.05
C ASP A 124 14.54 -2.35 -5.31
N ASN A 125 14.34 -1.03 -5.27
CA ASN A 125 13.05 -0.36 -5.43
C ASN A 125 12.02 -0.85 -4.40
N THR A 126 12.46 -1.21 -3.19
CA THR A 126 11.62 -1.73 -2.11
C THR A 126 11.19 -0.66 -1.12
N CYS A 127 11.91 0.46 -1.06
CA CYS A 127 11.53 1.65 -0.33
C CYS A 127 11.85 2.91 -1.13
N ALA A 128 11.13 3.99 -0.80
CA ALA A 128 11.37 5.30 -1.37
C ALA A 128 11.03 6.41 -0.38
N VAL A 129 11.74 7.53 -0.52
CA VAL A 129 11.40 8.80 0.11
C VAL A 129 10.67 9.64 -0.92
N VAL A 130 9.44 10.02 -0.58
CA VAL A 130 8.51 10.68 -1.48
C VAL A 130 8.17 12.05 -0.92
N GLN A 131 8.37 13.10 -1.72
CA GLN A 131 7.76 14.40 -1.46
C GLN A 131 6.33 14.38 -1.99
N VAL A 132 5.39 14.75 -1.15
CA VAL A 132 3.97 14.78 -1.46
C VAL A 132 3.50 16.21 -1.31
N GLY A 133 2.81 16.75 -2.30
CA GLY A 133 2.24 18.10 -2.24
C GLY A 133 0.80 18.14 -2.69
N LEU A 134 0.06 19.10 -2.14
CA LEU A 134 -1.28 19.43 -2.65
C LEU A 134 -1.13 20.36 -3.85
N ILE A 135 -1.98 20.19 -4.86
CA ILE A 135 -1.96 21.06 -6.05
C ILE A 135 -2.62 22.41 -5.75
N SER A 136 -3.68 22.40 -4.93
CA SER A 136 -4.48 23.59 -4.63
C SER A 136 -3.84 24.55 -3.62
N VAL A 137 -2.80 24.12 -2.90
CA VAL A 137 -2.10 24.92 -1.89
C VAL A 137 -0.61 24.68 -1.94
N GLU A 138 0.19 25.71 -1.64
CA GLU A 138 1.66 25.60 -1.57
C GLU A 138 2.10 24.92 -0.26
N SER A 139 1.72 23.64 -0.12
CA SER A 139 2.04 22.82 1.04
C SER A 139 2.49 21.44 0.59
N TYR A 140 3.61 20.98 1.15
CA TYR A 140 4.15 19.65 0.91
C TYR A 140 4.66 19.03 2.21
N TRP A 141 4.85 17.73 2.18
CA TRP A 141 5.44 16.93 3.24
C TRP A 141 6.27 15.79 2.64
N TYR A 142 6.95 15.04 3.50
CA TYR A 142 7.74 13.88 3.11
C TYR A 142 7.13 12.62 3.69
N GLU A 143 7.23 11.54 2.93
CA GLU A 143 6.82 10.20 3.33
C GLU A 143 7.92 9.20 3.03
N LEU A 144 8.20 8.32 3.99
CA LEU A 144 8.95 7.10 3.73
C LEU A 144 7.96 6.00 3.40
N ARG A 145 8.00 5.50 2.17
CA ARG A 145 7.11 4.44 1.69
C ARG A 145 7.88 3.13 1.45
N VAL A 146 7.26 2.00 1.77
CA VAL A 146 7.88 0.65 1.68
C VAL A 146 6.90 -0.34 1.06
N LYS A 147 7.41 -1.16 0.14
CA LYS A 147 6.67 -2.30 -0.44
C LYS A 147 6.30 -3.32 0.62
N ASN A 148 5.07 -3.83 0.57
CA ASN A 148 4.56 -4.80 1.55
C ASN A 148 5.43 -6.06 1.67
N SER A 149 5.94 -6.57 0.56
CA SER A 149 6.87 -7.70 0.49
C SER A 149 8.18 -7.50 1.26
N SER A 150 8.54 -6.25 1.57
CA SER A 150 9.78 -5.89 2.28
C SER A 150 9.54 -5.44 3.72
N ILE A 151 8.29 -5.15 4.11
CA ILE A 151 8.00 -4.55 5.42
C ILE A 151 8.36 -5.48 6.59
N ALA A 152 8.16 -6.79 6.43
CA ALA A 152 8.47 -7.79 7.44
C ALA A 152 9.98 -8.09 7.57
N LYS A 153 10.76 -7.78 6.52
CA LYS A 153 12.23 -7.98 6.52
C LYS A 153 12.98 -6.87 7.25
N GLY A 154 12.26 -5.81 7.64
CA GLY A 154 12.87 -4.57 8.09
C GLY A 154 13.07 -3.61 6.93
N MET A 155 12.91 -2.33 7.22
CA MET A 155 13.09 -1.24 6.28
C MET A 155 14.58 -1.03 6.02
N ASP A 156 14.94 -0.80 4.76
CA ASP A 156 16.31 -0.51 4.35
C ASP A 156 16.82 0.76 5.04
N ALA A 157 18.05 0.69 5.57
CA ALA A 157 18.66 1.79 6.30
C ALA A 157 18.92 3.02 5.41
N SER A 158 19.12 2.85 4.10
CA SER A 158 19.37 3.95 3.16
C SER A 158 18.15 4.88 3.05
N CYS A 159 16.94 4.34 2.86
CA CYS A 159 15.71 5.12 2.83
C CYS A 159 15.45 5.84 4.16
N LEU A 160 15.75 5.20 5.30
CA LEU A 160 15.60 5.85 6.60
C LEU A 160 16.59 7.01 6.77
N ARG A 161 17.84 6.83 6.37
CA ARG A 161 18.86 7.89 6.41
C ARG A 161 18.44 9.08 5.55
N ASP A 162 18.06 8.85 4.29
CA ASP A 162 17.61 9.92 3.40
C ASP A 162 16.37 10.64 3.96
N PHE A 163 15.39 9.89 4.48
CA PHE A 163 14.19 10.48 5.07
C PHE A 163 14.50 11.38 6.27
N ILE A 164 15.37 10.95 7.19
CA ILE A 164 15.74 11.72 8.38
C ILE A 164 16.48 13.01 8.00
N LEU A 165 17.27 13.02 6.92
CA LEU A 165 17.92 14.23 6.43
C LEU A 165 16.92 15.29 5.94
N ARG A 166 15.69 14.90 5.60
CA ARG A 166 14.62 15.79 5.10
C ARG A 166 13.56 16.10 6.15
N ALA A 167 13.52 15.34 7.25
CA ALA A 167 12.42 15.36 8.21
C ALA A 167 12.86 15.96 9.56
N ASP A 168 12.48 17.21 9.82
CA ASP A 168 12.67 17.84 11.14
C ASP A 168 11.89 17.10 12.25
N THR A 169 10.63 16.76 11.94
CA THR A 169 9.74 15.99 12.82
C THR A 169 8.85 15.09 11.98
N PHE A 170 8.57 13.88 12.47
CA PHE A 170 7.73 12.91 11.76
C PHE A 170 6.96 12.02 12.73
N LYS A 171 5.92 11.36 12.21
CA LYS A 171 5.13 10.36 12.92
C LYS A 171 5.28 8.98 12.30
N THR A 172 5.06 7.96 13.13
CA THR A 172 4.87 6.58 12.66
C THR A 172 3.45 6.42 12.12
N VAL A 173 3.34 6.02 10.84
CA VAL A 173 2.07 5.78 10.15
C VAL A 173 1.76 4.29 10.09
N TYR A 174 2.78 3.44 9.89
CA TYR A 174 2.64 1.99 9.84
C TYR A 174 2.89 1.31 11.20
N ARG A 175 2.08 0.30 11.50
CA ARG A 175 2.29 -0.71 12.54
C ARG A 175 1.83 -2.06 12.01
N ASP A 176 2.30 -3.17 12.59
CA ASP A 176 1.93 -4.51 12.12
C ASP A 176 0.41 -4.76 12.09
N THR A 177 -0.34 -4.11 13.00
CA THR A 177 -1.81 -4.16 13.01
C THR A 177 -2.47 -3.60 11.75
N CYS A 178 -1.76 -2.76 10.99
CA CYS A 178 -2.25 -2.15 9.76
C CYS A 178 -2.53 -3.17 8.66
N GLN A 179 -1.85 -4.32 8.67
CA GLN A 179 -2.08 -5.40 7.71
C GLN A 179 -3.54 -5.87 7.64
N LYS A 180 -4.35 -5.61 8.68
CA LYS A 180 -5.79 -5.88 8.69
C LYS A 180 -6.55 -5.09 7.61
N ILE A 181 -6.12 -3.88 7.26
CA ILE A 181 -6.81 -3.03 6.26
C ILE A 181 -6.87 -3.71 4.88
N LEU A 182 -5.84 -4.51 4.54
CA LEU A 182 -5.77 -5.22 3.26
C LEU A 182 -6.78 -6.37 3.19
N LYS A 183 -7.14 -6.97 4.33
CA LYS A 183 -8.12 -8.07 4.39
C LYS A 183 -9.54 -7.57 4.13
N GLU A 184 -9.84 -6.35 4.55
CA GLU A 184 -11.15 -5.73 4.36
C GLU A 184 -11.37 -5.28 2.90
N ASP A 185 -10.30 -4.94 2.16
CA ASP A 185 -10.40 -4.62 0.73
C ASP A 185 -10.71 -5.86 -0.13
N ILE A 186 -10.21 -7.03 0.26
CA ILE A 186 -10.45 -8.29 -0.46
C ILE A 186 -11.94 -8.68 -0.45
N SER A 187 -12.67 -8.38 0.64
CA SER A 187 -14.10 -8.69 0.75
C SER A 187 -14.99 -7.95 -0.24
N LEU A 188 -14.54 -6.86 -0.85
CA LEU A 188 -15.31 -6.10 -1.87
C LEU A 188 -14.96 -6.51 -3.31
N TYR A 189 -13.77 -7.06 -3.54
CA TYR A 189 -13.39 -7.61 -4.84
C TYR A 189 -14.11 -8.93 -5.15
N GLU A 190 -14.39 -9.76 -4.14
CA GLU A 190 -15.18 -10.99 -4.31
C GLU A 190 -16.66 -10.72 -4.64
N ILE A 191 -17.19 -9.54 -4.32
CA ILE A 191 -18.59 -9.18 -4.60
C ILE A 191 -18.73 -8.47 -5.96
N SER A 192 -17.69 -7.75 -6.40
CA SER A 192 -17.71 -6.98 -7.65
C SER A 192 -17.07 -7.70 -8.85
N GLY A 193 -16.30 -8.75 -8.62
CA GLY A 193 -15.79 -9.64 -9.64
C GLY A 193 -16.54 -10.95 -9.64
N SER A 194 -17.50 -11.13 -10.57
CA SER A 194 -17.82 -12.46 -11.09
C SER A 194 -16.56 -13.03 -11.75
N PHE A 195 -15.70 -13.60 -10.91
CA PHE A 195 -14.58 -14.40 -11.34
C PHE A 195 -15.15 -15.81 -11.54
N SER A 196 -15.42 -16.15 -12.81
CA SER A 196 -15.51 -17.56 -13.21
C SER A 196 -14.12 -18.17 -13.04
N VAL A 197 -13.76 -18.50 -11.81
CA VAL A 197 -12.72 -19.50 -11.56
C VAL A 197 -13.45 -20.82 -11.62
N ASP A 198 -13.30 -21.55 -12.72
CA ASP A 198 -13.63 -22.98 -12.78
C ASP A 198 -12.70 -23.72 -11.82
N PHE A 199 -13.00 -23.63 -10.52
CA PHE A 199 -12.50 -24.59 -9.55
C PHE A 199 -13.28 -25.88 -9.80
N LYS A 200 -12.74 -26.73 -10.67
CA LYS A 200 -13.20 -28.12 -10.79
C LYS A 200 -12.89 -28.81 -9.47
N ILE A 201 -13.83 -28.72 -8.53
CA ILE A 201 -13.81 -29.53 -7.31
C ILE A 201 -14.04 -30.96 -7.77
N ASP A 202 -13.02 -31.78 -7.67
CA ASP A 202 -13.11 -33.22 -7.92
C ASP A 202 -13.92 -33.87 -6.79
N LEU A 203 -15.23 -33.99 -7.02
CA LEU A 203 -16.18 -34.58 -6.06
C LEU A 203 -15.85 -36.04 -5.72
N SER A 204 -14.99 -36.72 -6.48
CA SER A 204 -14.53 -38.07 -6.16
C SER A 204 -13.57 -38.13 -4.95
N LYS A 205 -13.04 -36.98 -4.51
CA LYS A 205 -12.13 -36.86 -3.36
C LYS A 205 -12.80 -36.35 -2.09
N LEU A 206 -14.09 -36.02 -2.14
CA LEU A 206 -14.86 -35.61 -0.97
C LEU A 206 -15.41 -36.84 -0.25
N ASN A 207 -14.92 -37.09 0.97
CA ASN A 207 -15.43 -38.15 1.83
C ASN A 207 -16.73 -37.67 2.51
N PHE A 208 -17.88 -38.12 2.02
CA PHE A 208 -19.21 -37.72 2.48
C PHE A 208 -19.72 -38.51 3.70
N SER A 209 -18.83 -39.10 4.51
CA SER A 209 -19.24 -39.87 5.70
C SER A 209 -19.94 -39.03 6.78
N PHE A 210 -19.92 -37.70 6.68
CA PHE A 210 -20.47 -36.78 7.70
C PHE A 210 -21.82 -36.13 7.35
N LEU A 211 -22.38 -36.32 6.14
CA LEU A 211 -23.67 -35.69 5.75
C LEU A 211 -24.91 -36.60 5.91
N ARG A 212 -24.75 -37.81 6.46
CA ARG A 212 -25.84 -38.76 6.61
C ARG A 212 -27.03 -38.33 7.50
N PRO A 213 -26.95 -37.34 8.43
CA PRO A 213 -28.15 -36.92 9.17
C PRO A 213 -28.98 -35.81 8.50
N LEU A 214 -28.48 -35.13 7.46
CA LEU A 214 -29.14 -33.94 6.91
C LEU A 214 -30.12 -34.23 5.76
N PHE A 215 -30.07 -35.43 5.15
CA PHE A 215 -30.94 -35.80 4.04
C PHE A 215 -32.37 -36.21 4.47
N GLU A 216 -32.63 -36.52 5.74
CA GLU A 216 -33.98 -36.87 6.21
C GLU A 216 -34.87 -35.65 6.54
N ILE A 217 -34.30 -34.44 6.61
CA ILE A 217 -35.09 -33.23 6.92
C ILE A 217 -35.67 -32.60 5.65
N ALA A 218 -35.03 -32.79 4.48
CA ALA A 218 -35.48 -32.19 3.22
C ALA A 218 -36.65 -32.93 2.55
N SER A 219 -36.87 -34.21 2.82
CA SER A 219 -37.99 -34.98 2.22
C SER A 219 -39.35 -34.75 2.88
N ARG A 220 -39.41 -33.99 3.99
CA ARG A 220 -40.66 -33.72 4.73
C ARG A 220 -41.33 -32.38 4.37
N LEU A 221 -40.68 -31.53 3.59
CA LEU A 221 -41.19 -30.20 3.23
C LEU A 221 -41.74 -30.08 1.80
N GLU A 222 -41.49 -31.05 0.92
CA GLU A 222 -42.05 -31.06 -0.46
C GLU A 222 -43.36 -31.85 -0.62
N GLY A 223 -43.89 -32.46 0.45
CA GLY A 223 -45.11 -33.27 0.41
C GLY A 223 -46.44 -32.54 0.67
N ILE A 224 -46.43 -31.22 0.93
CA ILE A 224 -47.65 -30.47 1.31
C ILE A 224 -47.75 -29.16 0.51
N LYS A 225 -48.03 -29.25 -0.79
CA LYS A 225 -48.83 -28.27 -1.56
C LYS A 225 -48.92 -28.68 -3.03
N GLY A 226 -50.10 -29.15 -3.44
CA GLY A 226 -50.45 -29.30 -4.85
C GLY A 226 -51.39 -30.45 -5.15
N GLY A 227 -52.57 -30.48 -4.51
CA GLY A 227 -53.66 -31.40 -4.86
C GLY A 227 -54.86 -30.65 -5.46
N ASN A 228 -55.29 -31.14 -6.63
CA ASN A 228 -56.51 -30.91 -7.43
C ASN A 228 -56.71 -29.53 -8.08
N GLU A 229 -56.79 -29.37 -9.42
CA GLU A 229 -57.56 -30.02 -10.51
C GLU A 229 -59.05 -29.61 -10.63
N THR A 230 -59.29 -28.85 -11.73
CA THR A 230 -60.37 -28.92 -12.75
C THR A 230 -61.83 -28.50 -12.49
N LEU A 231 -62.32 -27.78 -13.53
CA LEU A 231 -63.67 -27.36 -13.95
C LEU A 231 -64.29 -26.13 -13.28
#